data_AF-A0A2M7U7J5-F1
#
_entry.id   AF-A0A2M7U7J5-F1
#
_cell.length_a   1.000
_cell.length_b   1.000
_cell.length_c   1.000
_cell.angle_alpha   90.00
_cell.angle_beta   90.00
_cell.angle_gamma   90.00
#
_symmetry.space_group_name_H-M   'P 1'
#
loop_
_entity.id
_entity.type
_entity.pdbx_description
1 polymer ?
#
loop_
_entity_poly.entity_id
_entity_poly.type
_entity_poly.pdbx_seq_one_letter_code
_entity_poly.pdbx_strand_id
1 'polypeptide(L)'
;MNGTILNLVMATLSIGLVIVISKKNKLSYKSDLGLVFPDWKNMAFWISLFVLLIVLEGYVYKWFGDGITESWAGKYTMPQQILRGLGIVILAPISEELIFRGLLYWRIKNTQLKYLGAIIIPAILFSVLHIQYSEFLTLGIIFVDGIFYGLARHFSRSVILTMLLHALSNLGAVLERVF
;
A
#
# COMPACT_ATOMS: atom_id res chain seq x y z
N MET A 1 -7.17 0.71 22.07
CA MET A 1 -5.74 1.10 22.00
C MET A 1 -4.82 -0.08 21.65
N ASN A 2 -5.02 -1.26 22.26
CA ASN A 2 -4.16 -2.44 22.06
C ASN A 2 -3.95 -2.84 20.59
N GLY A 3 -5.00 -2.87 19.77
CA GLY A 3 -4.86 -3.21 18.34
C GLY A 3 -4.03 -2.20 17.53
N THR A 4 -4.07 -0.91 17.89
CA THR A 4 -3.25 0.12 17.22
C THR A 4 -1.77 -0.05 17.54
N ILE A 5 -1.45 -0.28 18.82
CA ILE A 5 -0.07 -0.52 19.25
C ILE A 5 0.48 -1.78 18.58
N LEU A 6 -0.31 -2.86 18.55
CA LEU A 6 0.08 -4.10 17.88
C LEU A 6 0.40 -3.86 16.40
N ASN A 7 -0.45 -3.15 15.66
CA ASN A 7 -0.22 -2.85 14.25
C ASN A 7 1.07 -2.04 14.04
N LEU A 8 1.34 -1.04 14.90
CA LEU A 8 2.58 -0.25 14.82
C LEU A 8 3.83 -1.10 15.08
N VAL A 9 3.76 -2.00 16.07
CA VAL A 9 4.84 -2.95 16.37
C VAL A 9 5.06 -3.89 15.18
N MET A 10 4.01 -4.48 14.63
CA MET A 10 4.09 -5.40 13.50
C MET A 10 4.66 -4.74 12.24
N ALA A 11 4.24 -3.51 11.94
CA ALA A 11 4.79 -2.75 10.81
C ALA A 11 6.28 -2.42 11.03
N THR A 12 6.68 -2.05 12.24
CA THR A 12 8.09 -1.80 12.59
C THR A 12 8.94 -3.07 12.48
N LEU A 13 8.44 -4.20 12.99
CA LEU A 13 9.10 -5.50 12.87
C LEU A 13 9.23 -5.94 11.41
N SER A 14 8.23 -5.67 10.59
CA SER A 14 8.21 -5.94 9.15
C SER A 14 9.30 -5.15 8.42
N ILE A 15 9.45 -3.86 8.72
CA ILE A 15 10.55 -3.03 8.20
C ILE A 15 11.90 -3.60 8.63
N GLY A 16 12.05 -3.94 9.92
CA GLY A 16 13.25 -4.58 10.46
C GLY A 16 13.60 -5.89 9.74
N LEU A 17 12.60 -6.73 9.46
CA LEU A 17 12.76 -7.97 8.72
C LEU A 17 13.25 -7.72 7.29
N VAL A 18 12.67 -6.74 6.59
CA VAL A 18 13.13 -6.35 5.24
C VAL A 18 14.59 -5.89 5.30
N ILE A 19 15.00 -5.09 6.29
CA ILE A 19 16.39 -4.66 6.47
C ILE A 19 17.31 -5.87 6.68
N VAL A 20 16.95 -6.79 7.58
CA VAL A 20 17.75 -7.99 7.88
C VAL A 20 17.90 -8.88 6.64
N ILE A 21 16.80 -9.16 5.93
CA ILE A 21 16.84 -9.96 4.70
C ILE A 21 17.69 -9.26 3.64
N SER A 22 17.54 -7.94 3.48
CA SER A 22 18.29 -7.18 2.49
C SER A 22 19.78 -7.20 2.77
N LYS A 23 20.21 -7.03 4.04
CA LYS A 23 21.60 -7.17 4.45
C LYS A 23 22.14 -8.58 4.21
N LYS A 24 21.40 -9.61 4.62
CA LYS A 24 21.81 -11.02 4.46
C LYS A 24 22.01 -11.41 3.00
N ASN A 25 21.19 -10.87 2.09
CA ASN A 25 21.26 -11.13 0.65
C ASN A 25 22.08 -10.09 -0.12
N LYS A 26 22.74 -9.13 0.57
CA LYS A 26 23.53 -8.05 -0.04
C LYS A 26 22.76 -7.23 -1.09
N LEU A 27 21.47 -6.99 -0.84
CA LEU A 27 20.61 -6.24 -1.75
C LEU A 27 20.98 -4.76 -1.76
N SER A 28 21.02 -4.17 -2.96
CA SER A 28 21.11 -2.75 -3.17
C SER A 28 19.77 -2.09 -2.90
N TYR A 29 19.72 -1.20 -1.92
CA TYR A 29 18.51 -0.43 -1.60
C TYR A 29 18.01 0.38 -2.81
N LYS A 30 18.91 0.86 -3.67
CA LYS A 30 18.54 1.63 -4.86
C LYS A 30 18.07 0.74 -6.00
N SER A 31 18.90 -0.21 -6.45
CA SER A 31 18.61 -0.97 -7.67
C SER A 31 17.69 -2.16 -7.45
N ASP A 32 17.81 -2.83 -6.31
CA ASP A 32 17.01 -4.02 -6.00
C ASP A 32 15.68 -3.62 -5.37
N LEU A 33 15.75 -2.89 -4.25
CA LEU A 33 14.54 -2.49 -3.54
C LEU A 33 13.82 -1.32 -4.21
N GLY A 34 14.51 -0.44 -4.93
CA GLY A 34 13.87 0.73 -5.55
C GLY A 34 13.65 1.89 -4.58
N LEU A 35 14.45 2.01 -3.51
CA LEU A 35 14.47 3.17 -2.61
C LEU A 35 15.15 4.36 -3.30
N VAL A 36 14.48 4.88 -4.31
CA VAL A 36 14.89 6.00 -5.14
C VAL A 36 13.69 6.94 -5.24
N PHE A 37 13.90 8.25 -5.04
CA PHE A 37 12.84 9.22 -5.25
C PHE A 37 12.52 9.32 -6.75
N PRO A 38 11.24 9.24 -7.15
CA PRO A 38 10.86 9.48 -8.54
C PRO A 38 11.15 10.93 -8.92
N ASP A 39 11.44 11.20 -10.18
CA ASP A 39 11.41 12.58 -10.66
C ASP A 39 9.98 13.13 -10.63
N TRP A 40 9.86 14.46 -10.57
CA TRP A 40 8.57 15.11 -10.37
C TRP A 40 7.58 14.86 -11.51
N LYS A 41 8.04 14.66 -12.75
CA LYS A 41 7.15 14.42 -13.90
C LYS A 41 6.53 13.03 -13.80
N ASN A 42 7.35 12.03 -13.52
CA ASN A 42 6.87 10.68 -13.25
C ASN A 42 5.94 10.67 -12.02
N MET A 43 6.31 11.37 -10.95
CA MET A 43 5.45 11.48 -9.76
C MET A 43 4.09 12.11 -10.09
N ALA A 44 4.07 13.25 -10.79
CA ALA A 44 2.84 13.93 -11.18
C ALA A 44 1.97 13.06 -12.10
N PHE A 45 2.58 12.36 -13.06
CA PHE A 45 1.88 11.45 -13.96
C PHE A 45 1.18 10.32 -13.19
N TRP A 46 1.91 9.61 -12.33
CA TRP A 46 1.35 8.49 -11.57
C TRP A 46 0.32 8.94 -10.54
N ILE A 47 0.52 10.07 -9.86
CA ILE A 47 -0.49 10.65 -8.96
C ILE A 47 -1.76 11.01 -9.74
N SER A 48 -1.64 11.60 -10.94
CA SER A 48 -2.80 11.97 -11.75
C SER A 48 -3.62 10.74 -12.17
N LEU A 49 -2.94 9.67 -12.60
CA LEU A 49 -3.59 8.40 -12.91
C LEU A 49 -4.24 7.77 -11.68
N PHE A 50 -3.61 7.91 -10.52
CA PHE A 50 -4.13 7.35 -9.28
C PHE A 50 -5.34 8.11 -8.75
N VAL A 51 -5.35 9.44 -8.84
CA VAL A 51 -6.54 10.25 -8.56
C VAL A 51 -7.69 9.84 -9.49
N LEU A 52 -7.41 9.62 -10.78
CA LEU A 52 -8.42 9.10 -11.70
C LEU A 52 -8.93 7.72 -11.27
N LEU A 53 -8.03 6.81 -10.84
CA LEU A 53 -8.41 5.49 -10.34
C LEU A 53 -9.35 5.59 -9.12
N ILE A 54 -8.99 6.39 -8.10
CA ILE A 54 -9.82 6.61 -6.90
C ILE A 54 -11.21 7.15 -7.28
N VAL A 55 -11.27 8.10 -8.21
CA VAL A 55 -12.55 8.65 -8.69
C VAL A 55 -13.41 7.56 -9.35
N LEU A 56 -12.80 6.70 -10.18
CA LEU A 56 -13.50 5.59 -10.82
C LEU A 56 -13.99 4.56 -9.79
N GLU A 57 -13.16 4.23 -8.80
CA GLU A 57 -13.52 3.33 -7.70
C GLU A 57 -14.69 3.89 -6.88
N GLY A 58 -14.72 5.20 -6.62
CA GLY A 58 -15.86 5.85 -5.98
C GLY A 58 -17.17 5.69 -6.75
N TYR A 59 -17.14 5.77 -8.10
CA TYR A 59 -18.31 5.47 -8.93
C TYR A 59 -18.68 3.98 -8.89
N VAL A 60 -17.70 3.08 -8.85
CA VAL A 60 -17.92 1.64 -8.73
C VAL A 60 -18.62 1.32 -7.41
N TYR A 61 -18.14 1.84 -6.27
CA TYR A 61 -18.80 1.67 -4.98
C TYR A 61 -20.24 2.19 -5.03
N LYS A 62 -20.44 3.43 -5.52
CA LYS A 62 -21.79 4.00 -5.67
C LYS A 62 -22.77 3.13 -6.46
N TRP A 63 -22.28 2.36 -7.44
CA TRP A 63 -23.12 1.50 -8.28
C TRP A 63 -23.30 0.08 -7.75
N PHE A 64 -22.29 -0.48 -7.08
CA PHE A 64 -22.26 -1.91 -6.73
C PHE A 64 -22.41 -2.20 -5.23
N GLY A 65 -22.38 -1.19 -4.36
CA GLY A 65 -22.69 -1.33 -2.94
C GLY A 65 -22.15 -0.19 -2.10
N ASP A 66 -22.93 0.27 -1.13
CA ASP A 66 -22.51 1.31 -0.20
C ASP A 66 -21.25 0.84 0.56
N GLY A 67 -20.10 1.42 0.21
CA GLY A 67 -18.89 1.31 1.00
C GLY A 67 -19.10 2.06 2.30
N ILE A 68 -19.81 1.45 3.26
CA ILE A 68 -20.04 2.06 4.56
C ILE A 68 -18.73 1.96 5.34
N THR A 69 -17.90 2.98 5.20
CA THR A 69 -16.71 3.15 6.00
C THR A 69 -17.13 3.41 7.45
N GLU A 70 -16.78 2.51 8.38
CA GLU A 70 -17.15 2.68 9.79
C GLU A 70 -16.50 3.94 10.38
N SER A 71 -17.32 4.91 10.80
CA SER A 71 -16.85 6.14 11.43
C SER A 71 -16.13 5.88 12.76
N TRP A 72 -15.15 6.72 13.05
CA TRP A 72 -14.40 6.76 14.31
C TRP A 72 -15.01 7.73 15.32
N ALA A 73 -15.99 8.54 14.91
CA ALA A 73 -16.69 9.48 15.78
C ALA A 73 -17.30 8.73 16.98
N GLY A 74 -17.00 9.20 18.20
CA GLY A 74 -17.45 8.57 19.44
C GLY A 74 -16.77 7.24 19.80
N LYS A 75 -16.02 6.60 18.89
CA LYS A 75 -15.32 5.32 19.12
C LYS A 75 -13.90 5.51 19.66
N TYR A 76 -13.22 6.59 19.28
CA TYR A 76 -11.83 6.88 19.65
C TYR A 76 -11.65 8.33 20.08
N THR A 77 -10.76 8.57 21.05
CA THR A 77 -10.35 9.93 21.42
C THR A 77 -9.49 10.57 20.33
N MET A 78 -9.41 11.91 20.28
CA MET A 78 -8.60 12.61 19.27
C MET A 78 -7.14 12.13 19.19
N PRO A 79 -6.40 11.94 20.32
CA PRO A 79 -5.06 11.38 20.27
C PRO A 79 -5.00 9.97 19.69
N GLN A 80 -6.01 9.13 19.96
CA GLN A 80 -6.09 7.77 19.40
C GLN A 80 -6.36 7.79 17.90
N GLN A 81 -7.20 8.70 17.42
CA GLN A 81 -7.46 8.88 15.98
C GLN A 81 -6.21 9.34 15.26
N ILE A 82 -5.47 10.32 15.80
CA ILE A 82 -4.20 10.79 15.24
C ILE A 82 -3.18 9.65 15.17
N LEU A 83 -2.98 8.92 16.27
CA LEU A 83 -2.03 7.81 16.31
C LEU A 83 -2.39 6.71 15.30
N ARG A 84 -3.68 6.37 15.19
CA ARG A 84 -4.19 5.43 14.19
C ARG A 84 -3.97 5.93 12.77
N GLY A 85 -4.33 7.17 12.50
CA GLY A 85 -4.17 7.81 11.21
C GLY A 85 -2.72 7.80 10.75
N LEU A 86 -1.77 8.21 11.62
CA LEU A 86 -0.34 8.15 11.30
C LEU A 86 0.16 6.71 11.04
N GLY A 87 -0.33 5.75 11.82
CA GLY A 87 -0.02 4.33 11.59
C GLY A 87 -0.47 3.85 10.21
N ILE A 88 -1.70 4.20 9.82
CA ILE A 88 -2.32 3.77 8.55
C ILE A 88 -1.74 4.55 7.36
N VAL A 89 -1.51 5.86 7.47
CA VAL A 89 -1.07 6.71 6.37
C VAL A 89 0.43 6.64 6.12
N ILE A 90 1.23 6.38 7.15
CA ILE A 90 2.70 6.41 7.04
C ILE A 90 3.28 5.02 7.23
N LEU A 91 3.09 4.43 8.40
CA LEU A 91 3.86 3.24 8.78
C LEU A 91 3.42 1.99 8.01
N ALA A 92 2.12 1.81 7.80
CA ALA A 92 1.57 0.72 6.99
C ALA A 92 2.11 0.77 5.55
N PRO A 93 1.96 1.86 4.76
CA PRO A 93 2.54 1.97 3.42
C PRO A 93 4.05 1.72 3.39
N ILE A 94 4.82 2.25 4.34
CA ILE A 94 6.27 1.98 4.37
C ILE A 94 6.53 0.48 4.55
N SER A 95 5.87 -0.16 5.52
CA SER A 95 6.11 -1.58 5.82
C SER A 95 5.64 -2.50 4.69
N GLU A 96 4.45 -2.26 4.16
CA GLU A 96 3.81 -3.09 3.16
C GLU A 96 4.50 -2.91 1.81
N GLU A 97 4.78 -1.69 1.37
CA GLU A 97 5.43 -1.46 0.07
C GLU A 97 6.87 -1.98 0.05
N LEU A 98 7.60 -1.92 1.18
CA LEU A 98 8.91 -2.56 1.30
C LEU A 98 8.85 -4.08 1.14
N ILE A 99 7.81 -4.73 1.68
CA ILE A 99 7.60 -6.17 1.52
C ILE A 99 7.19 -6.49 0.09
N PHE A 100 6.10 -5.88 -0.40
CA PHE A 100 5.47 -6.26 -1.66
C PHE A 100 6.20 -5.71 -2.88
N ARG A 101 6.47 -4.40 -2.93
CA ARG A 101 7.05 -3.70 -4.11
C ARG A 101 8.57 -3.58 -4.02
N GLY A 102 9.13 -3.75 -2.83
CA GLY A 102 10.57 -3.91 -2.62
C GLY A 102 11.00 -5.36 -2.77
N LEU A 103 10.92 -6.12 -1.67
CA LEU A 103 11.55 -7.43 -1.54
C LEU A 103 10.90 -8.50 -2.42
N LEU A 104 9.58 -8.64 -2.37
CA LEU A 104 8.86 -9.69 -3.09
C LEU A 104 8.89 -9.43 -4.61
N TYR A 105 8.63 -8.19 -5.02
CA TYR A 105 8.79 -7.76 -6.41
C TYR A 105 10.19 -8.08 -6.95
N TRP A 106 11.26 -7.71 -6.24
CA TRP A 106 12.64 -8.00 -6.64
C TRP A 106 12.87 -9.51 -6.79
N ARG A 107 12.43 -10.30 -5.81
CA ARG A 107 12.59 -11.77 -5.85
C ARG A 107 11.92 -12.36 -7.08
N ILE A 108 10.64 -12.03 -7.31
CA ILE A 108 9.86 -12.63 -8.39
C ILE A 108 10.35 -12.14 -9.75
N LYS A 109 10.71 -10.85 -9.89
CA LYS A 109 11.19 -10.27 -11.15
C LYS A 109 12.45 -10.98 -11.67
N ASN A 110 13.28 -11.51 -10.79
CA ASN A 110 14.49 -12.26 -11.13
C ASN A 110 14.23 -13.75 -11.42
N THR A 111 12.97 -14.20 -11.46
CA THR A 111 12.57 -15.55 -11.87
C THR A 111 12.05 -15.57 -13.31
N GLN A 112 11.64 -16.75 -13.80
CA GLN A 112 11.00 -16.91 -15.12
C GLN A 112 9.67 -16.15 -15.26
N LEU A 113 9.03 -15.79 -14.14
CA LEU A 113 7.78 -15.02 -14.13
C LEU A 113 7.97 -13.53 -14.46
N LYS A 114 9.22 -13.03 -14.37
CA LYS A 114 9.62 -11.67 -14.72
C LYS A 114 8.70 -10.61 -14.09
N TYR A 115 8.53 -9.48 -14.78
CA TYR A 115 7.76 -8.35 -14.26
C TYR A 115 6.28 -8.65 -14.11
N LEU A 116 5.69 -9.51 -14.96
CA LEU A 116 4.27 -9.86 -14.86
C LEU A 116 3.97 -10.59 -13.54
N GLY A 117 4.75 -11.61 -13.19
CA GLY A 117 4.60 -12.28 -11.90
C GLY A 117 4.90 -11.35 -10.73
N ALA A 118 5.89 -10.47 -10.88
CA ALA A 118 6.25 -9.50 -9.84
C ALA A 118 5.18 -8.43 -9.62
N ILE A 119 4.23 -8.26 -10.53
CA ILE A 119 3.08 -7.36 -10.36
C ILE A 119 1.87 -8.15 -9.83
N ILE A 120 1.50 -9.24 -10.50
CA ILE A 120 0.27 -9.97 -10.22
C ILE A 120 0.32 -10.73 -8.89
N ILE A 121 1.42 -11.44 -8.60
CA ILE A 121 1.50 -12.25 -7.37
C ILE A 121 1.46 -11.36 -6.11
N PRO A 122 2.26 -10.28 -6.00
CA PRO A 122 2.13 -9.37 -4.87
C PRO A 122 0.74 -8.73 -4.78
N ALA A 123 0.09 -8.39 -5.89
CA ALA A 123 -1.27 -7.83 -5.87
C ALA A 123 -2.30 -8.83 -5.31
N ILE A 124 -2.24 -10.11 -5.71
CA ILE A 124 -3.10 -11.17 -5.17
C ILE A 124 -2.87 -11.31 -3.66
N LEU A 125 -1.61 -11.47 -3.24
CA LEU A 125 -1.28 -11.65 -1.82
C LEU A 125 -1.69 -10.43 -0.99
N PHE A 126 -1.51 -9.23 -1.53
CA PHE A 126 -1.93 -7.98 -0.90
C PHE A 126 -3.44 -7.99 -0.63
N SER A 127 -4.25 -8.26 -1.66
CA SER A 127 -5.71 -8.37 -1.51
C SER A 127 -6.13 -9.48 -0.53
N VAL A 128 -5.52 -10.67 -0.58
CA VAL A 128 -5.83 -11.78 0.33
C VAL A 128 -5.55 -11.43 1.79
N LEU A 129 -4.48 -10.68 2.08
CA LEU A 129 -4.21 -10.21 3.45
C LEU A 129 -5.19 -9.17 3.97
N HIS A 130 -6.09 -8.68 3.10
CA HIS A 130 -7.14 -7.74 3.44
C HIS A 130 -8.53 -8.41 3.55
N ILE A 131 -8.59 -9.75 3.57
CA ILE A 131 -9.83 -10.54 3.65
C ILE A 131 -10.72 -10.19 4.86
N GLN A 132 -10.18 -9.55 5.90
CA GLN A 132 -10.95 -9.06 7.04
C GLN A 132 -12.03 -8.02 6.69
N TYR A 133 -11.93 -7.33 5.55
CA TYR A 133 -13.01 -6.45 5.08
C TYR A 133 -14.21 -7.26 4.59
N SER A 134 -14.04 -8.55 4.25
CA SER A 134 -15.10 -9.53 3.93
C SER A 134 -16.03 -9.20 2.73
N GLU A 135 -16.03 -7.98 2.19
CA GLU A 135 -16.75 -7.68 0.95
C GLU A 135 -15.91 -8.01 -0.29
N PHE A 136 -16.44 -8.86 -1.17
CA PHE A 136 -15.77 -9.24 -2.42
C PHE A 136 -15.41 -8.04 -3.31
N LEU A 137 -16.27 -7.01 -3.34
CA LEU A 137 -16.01 -5.79 -4.11
C LEU A 137 -14.77 -5.05 -3.58
N THR A 138 -14.67 -4.88 -2.26
CA THR A 138 -13.52 -4.26 -1.59
C THR A 138 -12.23 -5.04 -1.88
N LEU A 139 -12.25 -6.37 -1.81
CA LEU A 139 -11.08 -7.19 -2.16
C LEU A 139 -10.68 -7.05 -3.63
N GLY A 140 -11.65 -6.94 -4.54
CA GLY A 140 -11.41 -6.67 -5.95
C GLY A 140 -10.73 -5.32 -6.18
N ILE A 141 -11.17 -4.28 -5.49
CA ILE A 141 -10.58 -2.93 -5.56
C ILE A 141 -9.15 -2.94 -5.00
N ILE A 142 -8.93 -3.55 -3.83
CA ILE A 142 -7.59 -3.70 -3.24
C ILE A 142 -6.65 -4.49 -4.17
N PHE A 143 -7.17 -5.46 -4.92
CA PHE A 143 -6.39 -6.17 -5.94
C PHE A 143 -6.01 -5.27 -7.12
N VAL A 144 -6.93 -4.42 -7.61
CA VAL A 144 -6.67 -3.44 -8.67
C VAL A 144 -5.63 -2.41 -8.22
N ASP A 145 -5.78 -1.84 -7.03
CA ASP A 145 -4.76 -1.02 -6.36
C ASP A 145 -3.42 -1.76 -6.30
N GLY A 146 -3.49 -3.05 -5.95
CA GLY A 146 -2.36 -3.94 -5.89
C GLY A 146 -1.57 -3.98 -7.20
N ILE A 147 -2.28 -4.13 -8.32
CA ILE A 147 -1.72 -4.09 -9.67
C ILE A 147 -1.18 -2.70 -9.99
N PHE A 148 -1.94 -1.64 -9.69
CA PHE A 148 -1.56 -0.26 -9.97
C PHE A 148 -0.23 0.09 -9.31
N TYR A 149 -0.07 -0.20 -8.02
CA TYR A 149 1.20 -0.01 -7.30
C TYR A 149 2.33 -0.86 -7.91
N GLY A 150 2.04 -2.09 -8.36
CA GLY A 150 3.01 -2.93 -9.06
C GLY A 150 3.48 -2.32 -10.39
N LEU A 151 2.56 -1.75 -11.18
CA LEU A 151 2.88 -1.04 -12.42
C LEU A 151 3.69 0.23 -12.14
N ALA A 152 3.25 1.04 -11.17
CA ALA A 152 3.97 2.23 -10.74
C ALA A 152 5.41 1.87 -10.32
N ARG A 153 5.59 0.81 -9.53
CA ARG A 153 6.92 0.28 -9.15
C ARG A 153 7.75 -0.15 -10.35
N HIS A 154 7.14 -0.83 -11.32
CA HIS A 154 7.85 -1.34 -12.50
C HIS A 154 8.39 -0.22 -13.38
N PHE A 155 7.54 0.74 -13.74
CA PHE A 155 7.87 1.80 -14.68
C PHE A 155 8.69 2.92 -14.05
N SER A 156 8.38 3.34 -12.82
CA SER A 156 9.14 4.39 -12.12
C SER A 156 10.44 3.89 -11.49
N ARG A 157 10.57 2.56 -11.32
CA ARG A 157 11.62 1.90 -10.54
C ARG A 157 11.69 2.36 -9.07
N SER A 158 10.63 3.00 -8.56
CA SER A 158 10.58 3.58 -7.22
C SER A 158 9.53 2.90 -6.35
N VAL A 159 9.96 2.39 -5.20
CA VAL A 159 9.06 2.02 -4.09
C VAL A 159 8.60 3.26 -3.32
N ILE A 160 9.39 4.33 -3.31
CA ILE A 160 8.99 5.58 -2.66
C ILE A 160 7.73 6.13 -3.34
N LEU A 161 7.65 6.06 -4.67
CA LEU A 161 6.44 6.44 -5.39
C LEU A 161 5.23 5.61 -4.94
N THR A 162 5.37 4.29 -4.80
CA THR A 162 4.25 3.44 -4.38
C THR A 162 3.85 3.67 -2.93
N MET A 163 4.81 3.96 -2.04
CA MET A 163 4.54 4.42 -0.67
C MET A 163 3.69 5.70 -0.67
N LEU A 164 4.00 6.67 -1.55
CA LEU A 164 3.26 7.92 -1.63
C LEU A 164 1.83 7.71 -2.16
N LEU A 165 1.67 6.90 -3.21
CA LEU A 165 0.35 6.56 -3.76
C LEU A 165 -0.51 5.83 -2.73
N HIS A 166 0.06 4.82 -2.08
CA HIS A 166 -0.63 4.06 -1.04
C HIS A 166 -0.96 4.94 0.18
N ALA A 167 -0.04 5.80 0.61
CA ALA A 167 -0.31 6.79 1.66
C ALA A 167 -1.46 7.75 1.29
N LEU A 168 -1.56 8.16 0.02
CA LEU A 168 -2.65 9.01 -0.46
C LEU A 168 -4.01 8.30 -0.39
N SER A 169 -4.09 7.02 -0.80
CA SER A 169 -5.30 6.21 -0.67
C SER A 169 -5.70 6.05 0.80
N ASN A 170 -4.73 5.67 1.64
CA ASN A 170 -4.94 5.51 3.08
C ASN A 170 -5.36 6.81 3.77
N LEU A 171 -4.87 7.97 3.29
CA LEU A 171 -5.30 9.26 3.80
C LEU A 171 -6.78 9.51 3.49
N GLY A 172 -7.23 9.26 2.26
CA GLY A 172 -8.66 9.33 1.91
C GLY A 172 -9.51 8.45 2.82
N ALA A 173 -9.11 7.19 2.97
CA ALA A 173 -9.78 6.23 3.84
C ALA A 173 -9.81 6.65 5.32
N VAL A 174 -8.77 7.33 5.83
CA VAL A 174 -8.76 7.87 7.19
C VAL A 174 -9.66 9.09 7.32
N LEU A 175 -9.68 9.99 6.32
CA LEU A 175 -10.54 11.18 6.33
C LEU A 175 -12.03 10.80 6.36
N GLU A 176 -12.45 9.81 5.57
CA GLU A 176 -13.82 9.26 5.57
C GLU A 176 -14.23 8.64 6.91
N ARG A 177 -13.28 8.24 7.75
CA ARG A 177 -13.56 7.68 9.08
C ARG A 177 -13.67 8.77 10.13
N VAL A 178 -13.00 9.90 9.93
CA VAL A 178 -12.95 11.01 10.89
C VAL A 178 -14.12 11.97 10.70
N PHE A 179 -14.51 12.23 9.45
CA PHE A 179 -15.61 13.12 9.06
C PHE A 179 -16.85 12.33 8.62
#